data_AF-A0A7Y2AR34-F1
#
_entry.id   AF-A0A7Y2AR34-F1
#
_cell.length_a   1.000
_cell.length_b   1.000
_cell.length_c   1.000
_cell.angle_alpha   90.00
_cell.angle_beta   90.00
_cell.angle_gamma   90.00
#
_symmetry.space_group_name_H-M   'P 1'
#
loop_
_entity.id
_entity.type
_entity.pdbx_description
1 polymer ?
#
loop_
_entity_poly.entity_id
_entity_poly.type
_entity_poly.pdbx_seq_one_letter_code
_entity_poly.pdbx_strand_id
1 'polypeptide(L)' 'VDEVIPQIDKDKQKVVDTYKIDAISVGDDWRGRYPKVSCAMEYFPYTANVSSTILKDTLKLTSQKI' A
#
# COMPACT_ATOMS: atom_id res chain seq x y z
N VAL A 1 -3.97 10.73 -9.58
CA VAL A 1 -3.58 9.38 -10.04
C VAL A 1 -3.53 9.47 -11.53
N ASP A 2 -2.33 9.38 -12.08
CA ASP A 2 -2.05 9.65 -13.49
C ASP A 2 -1.77 8.34 -14.26
N GLU A 3 -1.12 7.38 -13.61
CA GLU A 3 -0.84 6.05 -14.15
C GLU A 3 -1.14 4.97 -13.11
N VAL A 4 -1.60 3.80 -13.58
CA VAL A 4 -1.84 2.62 -12.76
C VAL A 4 -1.14 1.43 -13.40
N ILE A 5 -0.20 0.83 -12.68
CA ILE A 5 0.54 -0.36 -13.10
C ILE A 5 0.15 -1.56 -12.21
N PRO A 6 0.06 -2.78 -12.77
CA PRO A 6 -0.26 -3.96 -11.98
C PRO A 6 0.93 -4.37 -11.10
N GLN A 7 0.64 -4.75 -9.86
CA GLN A 7 1.62 -5.42 -9.01
C GLN A 7 1.60 -6.92 -9.29
N ILE A 8 2.54 -7.41 -10.11
CA ILE A 8 2.64 -8.83 -10.48
C ILE A 8 3.35 -9.66 -9.40
N ASP A 9 4.36 -9.08 -8.75
CA ASP A 9 5.14 -9.72 -7.70
C ASP A 9 5.44 -8.74 -6.54
N LYS A 10 6.33 -9.12 -5.62
CA LYS A 10 6.71 -8.30 -4.46
C LYS A 10 8.07 -7.60 -4.62
N ASP A 11 8.70 -7.67 -5.79
CA ASP A 11 9.97 -7.01 -6.06
C ASP A 11 9.75 -5.50 -6.25
N LYS A 12 9.89 -4.76 -5.14
CA LYS A 12 9.71 -3.31 -5.14
C LYS A 12 10.87 -2.57 -5.80
N GLN A 13 12.07 -3.12 -5.77
CA GLN A 13 13.24 -2.49 -6.40
C GLN A 13 13.11 -2.51 -7.92
N LYS A 14 12.64 -3.63 -8.50
CA LYS A 14 12.36 -3.70 -9.94
C LYS A 14 11.40 -2.62 -10.42
N VAL A 15 10.39 -2.27 -9.62
CA VAL A 15 9.46 -1.17 -9.95
C VAL A 15 10.19 0.17 -9.91
N VAL A 16 11.02 0.41 -8.89
CA VAL A 16 11.84 1.63 -8.78
C VAL A 16 12.73 1.80 -10.00
N ASP A 17 13.43 0.75 -10.42
CA ASP A 17 14.36 0.79 -11.55
C ASP A 17 13.64 0.99 -12.89
N THR A 18 12.53 0.27 -13.09
CA THR A 18 11.78 0.27 -14.37
C THR A 18 11.11 1.62 -14.63
N TYR A 19 10.52 2.20 -13.59
CA TYR A 19 9.72 3.43 -13.69
C TYR A 19 10.47 4.67 -13.19
N LYS A 20 11.74 4.52 -12.79
CA LYS A 20 12.59 5.61 -12.27
C LYS A 20 11.92 6.36 -11.14
N ILE A 21 11.43 5.61 -10.16
CA ILE A 21 10.68 6.18 -9.03
C ILE A 21 11.63 6.93 -8.10
N ASP A 22 11.37 8.22 -7.88
CA ASP A 22 12.16 9.05 -6.95
C ASP A 22 11.76 8.85 -5.48
N ALA A 23 10.48 8.58 -5.22
CA ALA A 23 9.94 8.37 -3.88
C ALA A 23 8.75 7.39 -3.87
N ILE A 24 8.66 6.61 -2.79
CA ILE A 24 7.49 5.75 -2.49
C ILE A 24 6.81 6.27 -1.24
N SER A 25 5.50 6.50 -1.32
CA SER A 25 4.65 6.83 -0.18
C SER A 25 3.82 5.63 0.27
N VAL A 26 3.85 5.30 1.56
CA VAL A 26 2.99 4.29 2.19
C VAL A 26 2.49 4.75 3.56
N GLY A 27 1.55 4.01 4.14
CA GLY A 27 1.14 4.22 5.54
C GLY A 27 2.31 4.03 6.51
N ASP A 28 2.30 4.79 7.61
CA ASP A 28 3.31 4.72 8.67
C ASP A 28 3.35 3.38 9.39
N ASP A 29 2.28 2.60 9.31
CA ASP A 29 2.25 1.21 9.72
C ASP A 29 3.36 0.40 9.02
N TRP A 30 3.78 0.73 7.80
CA TRP A 30 4.87 0.04 7.08
C TRP A 30 6.29 0.42 7.53
N ARG A 31 6.44 1.36 8.47
CA ARG A 31 7.75 1.79 8.95
C ARG A 31 8.55 0.61 9.50
N GLY A 32 9.75 0.41 8.97
CA GLY A 32 10.62 -0.72 9.31
C GLY A 32 10.20 -2.09 8.75
N ARG A 33 9.03 -2.18 8.09
CA ARG A 33 8.51 -3.41 7.46
C ARG A 33 8.63 -3.40 5.93
N TYR A 34 8.62 -2.20 5.33
CA TYR A 34 8.75 -2.06 3.88
C TYR A 34 10.13 -2.57 3.40
N PRO A 35 10.19 -3.33 2.28
CA PRO A 35 11.47 -3.77 1.71
C PRO A 35 12.40 -2.60 1.44
N LYS A 36 13.70 -2.78 1.65
CA LYS A 36 14.68 -1.75 1.29
C LYS A 36 14.62 -1.51 -0.22
N VAL A 37 14.60 -0.24 -0.59
CA VAL A 37 14.66 0.23 -1.97
C VAL A 37 15.65 1.39 -2.07
N SER A 38 16.10 1.70 -3.28
CA SER A 38 17.08 2.76 -3.54
C SER A 38 16.51 4.18 -3.46
N CYS A 39 15.19 4.34 -3.57
CA CYS A 39 14.52 5.65 -3.62
C CYS A 39 14.13 6.15 -2.22
N ALA A 40 13.65 7.39 -2.14
CA ALA A 40 13.13 7.95 -0.90
C ALA A 40 11.88 7.19 -0.43
N MET A 41 11.73 7.07 0.89
CA MET A 41 10.57 6.44 1.53
C MET A 41 9.84 7.48 2.37
N GLU A 42 8.59 7.74 2.03
CA GLU A 42 7.71 8.67 2.72
C GLU A 42 6.60 7.89 3.44
N TYR A 43 6.40 8.19 4.72
CA TYR A 43 5.46 7.49 5.59
C TYR A 43 4.39 8.44 6.10
N PHE A 44 3.13 8.18 5.73
CA PHE A 44 1.99 9.00 6.12
C PHE A 44 1.22 8.38 7.27
N PRO A 45 0.85 9.16 8.31
CA PRO A 45 0.01 8.67 9.39
C PRO A 45 -1.30 8.07 8.86
N TYR A 46 -1.66 6.88 9.35
CA TYR A 46 -2.94 6.29 9.01
C TYR A 46 -4.11 7.15 9.50
N THR A 47 -5.11 7.37 8.65
CA THR A 47 -6.34 8.06 9.05
C THR A 47 -7.12 7.22 10.04
N ALA A 48 -7.27 7.71 11.27
CA ALA A 48 -8.01 7.01 12.31
C ALA A 48 -9.48 6.78 11.92
N ASN A 49 -10.07 5.70 12.45
CA ASN A 49 -11.50 5.39 12.42
C ASN A 49 -12.13 5.13 11.04
N VAL A 50 -11.34 4.96 9.98
CA VAL A 50 -11.83 4.55 8.65
C VAL A 50 -11.00 3.38 8.16
N SER A 51 -11.64 2.24 7.90
CA SER A 51 -10.99 1.11 7.24
C SER A 51 -11.99 0.34 6.38
N SER A 52 -11.48 -0.38 5.38
CA SER A 52 -12.32 -1.22 4.52
C SER A 52 -12.96 -2.37 5.31
N THR A 53 -12.30 -2.86 6.36
CA THR A 53 -12.87 -3.85 7.29
C THR A 53 -14.10 -3.29 7.98
N ILE A 54 -13.98 -2.11 8.63
CA ILE A 54 -15.10 -1.44 9.31
C ILE A 54 -16.26 -1.21 8.34
N LEU A 55 -15.97 -0.75 7.12
CA LEU A 55 -16.99 -0.52 6.10
C LEU A 55 -17.69 -1.81 5.65
N LYS A 56 -16.92 -2.88 5.40
CA LYS A 56 -17.48 -4.19 5.01
C LYS A 56 -18.35 -4.79 6.10
N ASP A 57 -17.95 -4.68 7.37
CA ASP A 57 -18.73 -5.14 8.51
C ASP A 57 -20.03 -4.35 8.64
N THR A 58 -19.95 -3.02 8.52
CA THR A 58 -21.11 -2.11 8.58
C THR A 58 -22.12 -2.39 7.46
N LEU A 59 -21.63 -2.63 6.24
CA LEU A 59 -22.44 -2.94 5.07
C LEU A 59 -22.84 -4.43 4.99
N LYS A 60 -22.41 -5.27 5.95
CA LYS A 60 -22.63 -6.73 5.95
C LYS A 60 -22.16 -7.42 4.67
N LEU A 61 -21.05 -6.94 4.11
CA LEU A 61 -20.41 -7.48 2.91
C LEU A 61 -19.41 -8.60 3.22
N THR A 62 -19.19 -8.91 4.49
CA THR A 62 -18.46 -10.11 4.88
C THR A 62 -19.27 -11.34 4.53
N SER A 63 -18.78 -12.15 3.58
CA SER A 63 -19.37 -13.45 3.26
C SER A 63 -19.60 -14.24 4.55
N GLN A 64 -20.82 -14.73 4.76
CA GLN A 64 -21.04 -15.81 5.73
C GLN A 64 -20.09 -16.94 5.37
N LYS A 65 -19.23 -17.33 6.31
CA LYS A 65 -18.52 -18.60 6.19
C LYS A 65 -19.60 -19.69 6.08
N ILE A 66 -19.71 -20.29 4.90
CA ILE A 66 -20.41 -21.57 4.69
C ILE A 66 -19.57 -22.65 5.36
#